data_AF-A0A2S7MPH4-F1
#
_entry.id   AF-A0A2S7MPH4-F1
#
_cell.length_a   1.000
_cell.length_b   1.000
_cell.length_c   1.000
_cell.angle_alpha   90.00
_cell.angle_beta   90.00
_cell.angle_gamma   90.00
#
_symmetry.space_group_name_H-M   'P 1'
#
loop_
_entity.id
_entity.type
_entity.pdbx_description
1 polymer ?
#
loop_
_entity_poly.entity_id
_entity_poly.type
_entity_poly.pdbx_seq_one_letter_code
_entity_poly.pdbx_strand_id
1 'polypeptide(L)' 'MIRSNIRTMEKLWLSKYEKMNTRDKLFLEILTFSFIGTQAEKSDIFVEKNEIDKLINGEIKTCYQYTITVTDEESNV' A
#
# COMPACT_ATOMS: atom_id res chain seq x y z
N MET A 1 -13.97 -11.33 25.94
CA MET A 1 -13.72 -12.27 24.82
C MET A 1 -13.27 -11.56 23.54
N ILE A 2 -13.94 -10.50 23.08
CA ILE A 2 -13.65 -9.79 21.81
C ILE A 2 -12.19 -9.27 21.71
N ARG A 3 -11.67 -8.61 22.76
CA ARG A 3 -10.28 -8.11 22.79
C ARG A 3 -9.20 -9.20 22.66
N SER A 4 -9.51 -10.42 23.10
CA SER A 4 -8.61 -11.58 22.99
C SER A 4 -8.49 -12.05 21.53
N ASN A 5 -9.60 -12.03 20.79
CA ASN A 5 -9.62 -12.44 19.38
C ASN A 5 -8.91 -11.43 18.47
N ILE A 6 -9.02 -10.13 18.77
CA ILE A 6 -8.33 -9.08 18.01
C ILE A 6 -6.80 -9.23 18.10
N ARG A 7 -6.25 -9.40 19.32
CA ARG A 7 -4.80 -9.62 19.50
C ARG A 7 -4.29 -10.89 18.83
N THR A 8 -5.08 -11.96 18.84
CA THR A 8 -4.72 -13.22 18.15
C THR A 8 -4.69 -13.02 16.64
N MET A 9 -5.67 -12.30 16.08
CA MET A 9 -5.71 -11.97 14.65
C MET A 9 -4.55 -11.06 14.24
N GLU A 10 -4.22 -10.04 15.05
CA GLU A 10 -3.09 -9.15 14.81
C GLU A 10 -1.76 -9.94 14.75
N LYS A 11 -1.52 -10.83 15.72
CA LYS A 11 -0.33 -11.70 15.72
C LYS A 11 -0.27 -12.65 14.53
N LEU A 12 -1.40 -13.23 14.13
CA LEU A 12 -1.49 -14.07 12.94
C LEU A 12 -1.16 -13.28 11.67
N TRP A 13 -1.67 -12.05 11.59
CA TRP A 13 -1.44 -11.18 10.44
C TRP A 13 0.02 -10.74 10.34
N LEU A 14 0.63 -10.30 11.45
CA LEU A 14 2.06 -9.97 11.53
C LEU A 14 2.92 -11.17 11.15
N SER A 15 2.65 -12.36 11.68
CA SER A 15 3.41 -13.56 11.34
C SER A 15 3.29 -13.92 9.85
N LYS A 16 2.13 -13.71 9.24
CA LYS A 16 1.93 -13.95 7.82
C LYS A 16 2.67 -12.92 6.98
N TYR A 17 2.60 -11.65 7.36
CA TYR A 17 3.32 -10.56 6.70
C TYR A 17 4.84 -10.78 6.79
N GLU A 18 5.40 -11.10 7.95
CA GLU A 18 6.84 -11.35 8.13
C GLU A 18 7.39 -12.43 7.17
N LYS A 19 6.59 -13.47 6.91
CA LYS A 19 6.92 -14.60 6.03
C LYS A 19 6.74 -14.31 4.53
N MET A 20 6.14 -13.18 4.16
CA MET A 20 6.01 -12.79 2.75
C MET A 20 7.36 -12.40 2.16
N ASN A 21 7.54 -12.68 0.88
CA ASN A 21 8.68 -12.14 0.13
C ASN A 21 8.53 -10.61 -0.05
N THR A 22 9.63 -9.94 -0.39
CA THR A 22 9.68 -8.47 -0.51
C THR A 22 8.63 -7.89 -1.46
N ARG A 23 8.35 -8.57 -2.58
CA ARG A 23 7.37 -8.11 -3.57
C ARG A 23 5.95 -8.15 -2.99
N ASP A 24 5.59 -9.24 -2.35
CA ASP A 24 4.23 -9.44 -1.84
C ASP A 24 3.97 -8.54 -0.61
N LYS A 25 5.00 -8.26 0.21
CA LYS A 25 4.96 -7.25 1.27
C LYS A 25 4.67 -5.86 0.71
N LEU A 26 5.46 -5.44 -0.28
CA LEU A 26 5.31 -4.13 -0.92
C LEU A 26 3.92 -3.96 -1.53
N PHE A 27 3.40 -4.99 -2.21
CA PHE A 27 2.05 -4.96 -2.77
C PHE A 27 0.98 -4.77 -1.69
N LEU A 28 1.10 -5.49 -0.57
CA LEU A 28 0.15 -5.41 0.54
C LEU A 28 0.18 -4.04 1.24
N GLU A 29 1.38 -3.46 1.41
CA GLU A 29 1.55 -2.11 1.91
C GLU A 29 0.87 -1.10 1.00
N ILE A 30 1.10 -1.16 -0.31
CA ILE A 30 0.47 -0.26 -1.29
C ILE A 30 -1.06 -0.37 -1.24
N LEU A 31 -1.62 -1.58 -1.14
CA LEU A 31 -3.06 -1.77 -1.00
C LEU A 31 -3.61 -1.18 0.31
N THR A 32 -2.89 -1.40 1.41
CA THR A 32 -3.28 -0.87 2.74
C THR A 32 -3.26 0.65 2.73
N PHE A 33 -2.21 1.25 2.17
CA PHE A 33 -2.11 2.70 2.00
C PHE A 33 -3.22 3.26 1.11
N SER A 34 -3.50 2.62 -0.02
CA SER A 34 -4.58 3.05 -0.93
C SER A 34 -5.95 2.96 -0.25
N PHE A 35 -6.21 1.89 0.48
CA PHE A 35 -7.45 1.72 1.25
C PHE A 35 -7.61 2.81 2.31
N ILE A 36 -6.55 3.11 3.07
CA ILE A 36 -6.54 4.22 4.04
C ILE A 36 -6.85 5.55 3.33
N GLY A 37 -6.23 5.82 2.19
CA GLY A 37 -6.49 7.01 1.38
C GLY A 37 -7.96 7.12 0.93
N THR A 38 -8.59 6.01 0.54
CA THR A 38 -10.01 6.01 0.12
C THR A 38 -11.01 6.24 1.24
N GLN A 39 -10.66 5.88 2.49
CA GLN A 39 -11.54 5.99 3.65
C GLN A 39 -11.41 7.33 4.38
N ALA A 40 -10.35 8.07 4.08
CA ALA A 40 -10.15 9.39 4.64
C ALA A 40 -10.78 10.42 3.70
N GLU A 41 -12.05 10.74 3.97
CA GLU A 41 -12.87 11.74 3.26
C GLU A 41 -12.23 13.16 3.19
N LYS A 42 -11.05 13.35 3.79
CA LYS A 42 -10.16 14.52 3.73
C LYS A 42 -8.68 14.13 3.88
N SER A 43 -8.21 13.02 3.28
CA SER A 43 -6.77 12.74 3.36
C SER A 43 -5.99 13.51 2.31
N ASP A 44 -4.86 13.99 2.79
CA ASP A 44 -3.70 14.43 2.03
C ASP A 44 -3.07 13.37 1.10
N ILE A 45 -3.68 12.20 0.92
CA ILE A 45 -3.07 11.07 0.24
C ILE A 45 -3.69 10.87 -1.15
N PHE A 46 -2.90 11.10 -2.20
CA PHE A 46 -3.27 10.92 -3.59
C PHE A 46 -2.51 9.74 -4.20
N VAL A 47 -3.19 8.91 -5.00
CA VAL A 47 -2.59 7.76 -5.68
C VAL A 47 -2.83 7.86 -7.19
N GLU A 48 -1.75 7.87 -7.97
CA GLU A 48 -1.77 7.88 -9.44
C GLU A 48 -1.21 6.57 -9.98
N LYS A 49 -1.90 5.95 -10.94
CA LYS A 49 -1.45 4.74 -11.64
C LYS A 49 -1.09 5.10 -13.09
N ASN A 50 0.14 4.79 -13.48
CA ASN A 50 0.64 4.95 -14.84
C ASN A 50 1.06 3.60 -15.43
N GLU A 51 0.61 3.31 -16.63
CA GLU A 51 1.05 2.15 -17.42
C GLU A 51 2.26 2.56 -18.26
N ILE A 52 3.35 1.79 -18.15
CA ILE A 52 4.63 2.10 -18.80
C ILE A 52 5.16 0.84 -19.45
N ASP A 53 5.42 0.89 -20.75
CA ASP A 53 6.13 -0.17 -21.44
C ASP A 53 7.65 -0.04 -21.21
N LYS A 54 8.27 -1.10 -20.69
CA LYS A 54 9.73 -1.18 -20.54
C LYS A 54 10.31 -2.28 -21.40
N LEU A 55 11.41 -1.96 -22.07
CA LEU A 55 12.24 -2.96 -22.75
C LEU A 55 13.14 -3.65 -21.72
N ILE A 56 12.89 -4.94 -21.47
CA ILE A 56 13.67 -5.76 -20.54
C ILE A 56 14.15 -7.00 -21.30
N ASN A 57 15.47 -7.16 -21.42
CA ASN A 57 16.10 -8.27 -22.15
C ASN A 57 15.60 -8.44 -23.60
N GLY A 58 15.30 -7.32 -24.29
CA GLY A 58 14.83 -7.34 -25.67
C GLY A 58 13.32 -7.56 -25.86
N GLU A 59 12.58 -7.77 -24.78
CA GLU A 59 11.11 -7.89 -24.80
C GLU A 59 10.45 -6.62 -24.25
N ILE A 60 9.38 -6.15 -24.88
CA ILE A 60 8.53 -5.09 -24.33
C ILE A 60 7.64 -5.71 -23.26
N LYS A 61 7.72 -5.19 -22.03
CA LYS A 61 6.89 -5.60 -20.90
C LYS A 61 6.10 -4.42 -20.36
N THR A 62 4.78 -4.60 -20.30
CA THR A 62 3.89 -3.67 -19.62
C THR A 62 4.19 -3.68 -18.12
N CYS A 63 4.60 -2.52 -17.62
CA CYS A 63 4.85 -2.27 -16.21
C CYS A 63 3.79 -1.30 -15.68
N TYR A 64 3.48 -1.42 -14.40
CA TYR A 64 2.63 -0.46 -13.71
C TYR A 64 3.49 0.33 -12.73
N GLN A 65 3.49 1.65 -12.87
CA GLN A 65 4.07 2.56 -11.91
C GLN A 65 2.93 3.19 -11.10
N TYR A 66 3.10 3.19 -9.78
CA TYR A 66 2.17 3.84 -8.86
C TYR A 66 2.91 4.98 -8.17
N THR A 67 2.36 6.17 -8.21
CA THR A 67 2.85 7.34 -7.47
C THR A 67 1.91 7.60 -6.31
N ILE A 68 2.45 7.74 -5.11
CA ILE A 68 1.69 8.10 -3.91
C ILE A 68 2.20 9.46 -3.46
N THR A 69 1.31 10.43 -3.34
CA THR A 69 1.60 11.77 -2.80
C THR A 69 0.91 11.89 -1.47
N VAL A 70 1.64 12.32 -0.44
CA VAL A 70 1.11 12.65 0.89
C VAL A 70 1.38 14.12 1.11
N THR A 71 0.34 14.95 1.16
CA THR A 71 0.42 16.32 1.66
C THR A 71 0.39 16.30 3.20
N ASP A 72 0.88 17.36 3.82
CA ASP A 72 0.76 17.52 5.27
C ASP A 72 0.14 18.90 5.41
N GLU A 73 -1.20 18.99 5.43
CA GLU A 73 -1.86 20.24 5.78
C GLU A 73 -1.70 20.47 7.29
N GLU A 74 -0.47 20.75 7.75
CA GLU A 74 -0.28 21.54 8.97
C GLU A 74 -0.67 22.99 8.66
N SER A 75 -1.97 23.23 8.48
CA SER A 75 -2.54 24.56 8.58
C SER A 75 -2.48 24.99 10.04
N ASN A 76 -1.32 25.51 10.46
CA ASN A 76 -1.18 26.29 11.68
C ASN A 76 -2.02 27.56 11.54
N VAL A 77 -3.22 27.54 12.12
CA VAL A 77 -4.03 28.73 12.44
C VAL A 77 -3.69 29.17 13.86
#